data_AF-A0A359GUL4-F1
#
_entry.id   AF-A0A359GUL4-F1
#
_cell.length_a   1.000
_cell.length_b   1.000
_cell.length_c   1.000
_cell.angle_alpha   90.00
_cell.angle_beta   90.00
_cell.angle_gamma   90.00
#
_symmetry.space_group_name_H-M   'P 1'
#
loop_
_entity.id
_entity.type
_entity.pdbx_description
1 polymer ?
#
loop_
_entity_poly.entity_id
_entity_poly.type
_entity_poly.pdbx_seq_one_letter_code
_entity_poly.pdbx_strand_id
1 'polypeptide(L)'
;VIPELALDSIPAQAEIWERVLRKLHTRTMPPIEMLRPDEDIYQGLITFLETAIDSAATAEPNPGRVPAFHRLNRNEYRNAVRDIFHLDYDAAMLLPPDDSGYGFDNIANVLSVSPMLTDRYLDAARKISRLVVGDIELTPNTEIFEVDKLLRQDVRVSENLPFSSRGGISLNHYFPVDGEYVLRIFFLRTYNGVIRGLHEPSELEIRLNSERIQTINVGRQPGEERGNGPDVEGLEVRFFAKAGPATLGANFVD
;
A
#
# COMPACT_ATOMS: atom_id res chain seq x y z
N VAL A 1 24.91 -53.56 1.51
CA VAL A 1 26.17 -52.79 1.36
C VAL A 1 25.92 -51.45 2.02
N ILE A 2 26.56 -51.17 3.16
CA ILE A 2 26.50 -49.82 3.75
C ILE A 2 27.37 -48.95 2.84
N PRO A 3 26.85 -47.88 2.22
CA PRO A 3 27.69 -46.99 1.42
C PRO A 3 28.76 -46.40 2.32
N GLU A 4 29.96 -46.19 1.77
CA GLU A 4 31.03 -45.49 2.47
C GLU A 4 30.54 -44.06 2.76
N LEU A 5 30.22 -43.81 4.03
CA LEU A 5 29.69 -42.54 4.51
C LEU A 5 30.86 -41.64 4.86
N ALA A 6 31.13 -40.65 4.01
CA ALA A 6 32.18 -39.68 4.21
C ALA A 6 31.58 -38.33 4.63
N LEU A 7 32.29 -37.58 5.49
CA LEU A 7 31.79 -36.33 6.07
C LEU A 7 31.68 -35.20 5.03
N ASP A 8 32.35 -35.34 3.89
CA ASP A 8 32.24 -34.45 2.73
C ASP A 8 30.96 -34.70 1.91
N SER A 9 30.34 -35.89 2.03
CA SER A 9 29.14 -36.26 1.30
C SER A 9 27.83 -35.96 2.05
N ILE A 10 27.88 -35.16 3.13
CA ILE A 10 26.71 -34.83 3.95
C ILE A 10 25.58 -34.20 3.11
N PRO A 11 25.81 -33.19 2.25
CA PRO A 11 24.74 -32.57 1.47
C PRO A 11 24.06 -33.57 0.50
N ALA A 12 24.86 -34.40 -0.17
CA ALA A 12 24.36 -35.35 -1.17
C ALA A 12 23.63 -36.56 -0.56
N GLN A 13 23.86 -36.84 0.72
CA GLN A 13 23.30 -37.99 1.44
C GLN A 13 22.54 -37.58 2.71
N ALA A 14 21.96 -36.37 2.71
CA ALA A 14 21.31 -35.78 3.88
C ALA A 14 20.28 -36.72 4.53
N GLU A 15 19.47 -37.44 3.75
CA GLU A 15 18.47 -38.39 4.29
C GLU A 15 19.11 -39.54 5.10
N ILE A 16 20.30 -40.01 4.69
CA ILE A 16 21.03 -41.06 5.43
C ILE A 16 21.62 -40.47 6.71
N TRP A 17 22.21 -39.27 6.62
CA TRP A 17 22.81 -38.58 7.76
C TRP A 17 21.77 -38.13 8.80
N GLU A 18 20.55 -37.76 8.38
CA GLU A 18 19.44 -37.50 9.31
C GLU A 18 19.02 -38.75 10.09
N ARG A 19 19.04 -39.93 9.46
CA ARG A 19 18.77 -41.20 10.15
C ARG A 19 19.87 -41.52 11.15
N VAL A 20 21.13 -41.23 10.82
CA VAL A 20 22.27 -41.35 11.75
C VAL A 20 22.11 -40.37 12.91
N LEU A 21 21.81 -39.10 12.62
CA LEU A 21 21.57 -38.06 13.61
C LEU A 21 20.45 -38.45 14.60
N ARG A 22 19.34 -39.03 14.11
CA ARG A 22 18.26 -39.55 14.97
C ARG A 22 18.74 -40.67 15.90
N LYS A 23 19.67 -41.51 15.46
CA LYS A 23 20.28 -42.56 16.31
C LYS A 23 21.26 -41.99 17.33
N LEU A 24 22.01 -40.94 16.96
CA LEU A 24 22.88 -40.21 17.87
C LEU A 24 22.06 -39.49 18.96
N HIS A 25 20.97 -38.82 18.59
CA HIS A 25 20.05 -38.21 19.56
C HIS A 25 19.45 -39.20 20.54
N THR A 26 19.03 -40.36 20.05
CA THR A 26 18.47 -41.43 20.90
C THR A 26 19.54 -42.22 21.66
N ARG A 27 20.83 -41.88 21.50
CA ARG A 27 21.99 -42.59 22.07
C ARG A 27 21.97 -44.11 21.78
N THR A 28 21.39 -44.49 20.65
CA THR A 28 21.38 -45.87 20.14
C THR A 28 22.61 -46.17 19.30
N MET A 29 23.39 -45.13 18.95
CA MET A 29 24.68 -45.20 18.28
C MET A 29 25.71 -44.37 19.09
N PRO A 30 26.93 -44.88 19.36
CA PRO A 30 27.40 -46.25 19.14
C PRO A 30 26.63 -47.30 19.95
N PRO A 31 26.52 -48.55 19.44
CA PRO A 31 25.92 -49.67 20.18
C PRO A 31 26.57 -49.88 21.53
N ILE A 32 25.86 -50.54 22.46
CA ILE A 32 26.31 -50.74 23.85
C ILE A 32 27.68 -51.43 23.93
N GLU A 33 28.00 -52.32 22.98
CA GLU A 33 29.27 -53.06 22.95
C GLU A 33 30.46 -52.24 22.42
N MET A 34 30.23 -51.02 21.92
CA MET A 34 31.27 -50.15 21.39
C MET A 34 31.62 -49.02 22.35
N LEU A 35 32.90 -48.67 22.37
CA LEU A 35 33.40 -47.51 23.09
C LEU A 35 32.69 -46.25 22.59
N ARG A 36 32.06 -45.53 23.52
CA ARG A 36 31.48 -44.22 23.23
C ARG A 36 32.52 -43.12 23.41
N PRO A 37 32.56 -42.13 22.50
CA PRO A 37 33.33 -40.92 22.72
C PRO A 37 32.90 -40.20 24.00
N ASP A 38 33.74 -39.26 24.43
CA ASP A 38 33.38 -38.33 25.50
C ASP A 38 32.16 -37.49 25.13
N GLU A 39 31.39 -37.04 26.13
CA GLU A 39 30.12 -36.37 25.92
C GLU A 39 30.28 -35.07 25.10
N ASP A 40 31.35 -34.31 25.34
CA ASP A 40 31.63 -33.07 24.59
C ASP A 40 31.87 -33.34 23.10
N ILE A 41 32.60 -34.42 22.78
CA ILE A 41 32.86 -34.84 21.40
C ILE A 41 31.56 -35.35 20.77
N TYR A 42 30.75 -36.06 21.54
CA TYR A 42 29.49 -36.62 21.10
C TYR A 42 28.49 -35.52 20.72
N GLN A 43 28.32 -34.50 21.57
CA GLN A 43 27.48 -33.34 21.28
C GLN A 43 28.06 -32.50 20.13
N GLY A 44 29.38 -32.31 20.10
CA GLY A 44 30.04 -31.60 19.00
C GLY A 44 29.78 -32.24 17.63
N LEU A 45 29.77 -33.58 17.56
CA LEU A 45 29.41 -34.30 16.34
C LEU A 45 27.95 -34.10 15.94
N ILE A 46 27.02 -34.15 16.90
CA ILE A 46 25.58 -33.91 16.65
C ILE A 46 25.38 -32.50 16.08
N THR A 47 25.90 -31.48 16.76
CA THR A 47 25.77 -30.08 16.33
C THR A 47 26.42 -29.84 14.97
N PHE A 48 27.56 -30.45 14.70
CA PHE A 48 28.22 -30.37 13.39
C PHE A 48 27.33 -30.93 12.28
N LEU A 49 26.76 -32.12 12.48
CA LEU A 49 25.89 -32.77 11.49
C LEU A 49 24.60 -31.99 11.26
N GLU A 50 23.97 -31.48 12.33
CA GLU A 50 22.78 -30.62 12.23
C GLU A 50 23.07 -29.38 11.40
N THR A 51 24.11 -28.64 11.78
CA THR A 51 24.48 -27.39 11.08
C THR A 51 24.81 -27.66 9.60
N ALA A 52 25.51 -28.75 9.32
CA ALA A 52 25.85 -29.15 7.95
C ALA A 52 24.59 -29.49 7.12
N ILE A 53 23.65 -30.24 7.68
CA ILE A 53 22.39 -30.61 7.00
C ILE A 53 21.51 -29.38 6.80
N ASP A 54 21.34 -28.56 7.83
CA ASP A 54 20.50 -27.35 7.78
C ASP A 54 21.03 -26.32 6.79
N SER A 55 22.36 -26.14 6.75
CA SER A 55 23.01 -25.25 5.77
C SER A 55 22.83 -25.75 4.34
N ALA A 56 22.93 -27.06 4.10
CA ALA A 56 22.67 -27.67 2.81
C ALA A 56 21.20 -27.48 2.37
N ALA A 57 20.24 -27.71 3.28
CA ALA A 57 18.82 -27.53 3.01
C ALA A 57 18.45 -26.06 2.73
N THR A 58 19.13 -25.12 3.38
CA THR A 58 18.93 -23.68 3.14
C THR A 58 19.53 -23.24 1.80
N ALA A 59 20.70 -23.79 1.42
CA ALA A 59 21.38 -23.46 0.17
C ALA A 59 20.64 -24.02 -1.06
N GLU A 60 20.08 -25.23 -0.95
CA GLU A 60 19.30 -25.86 -2.01
C GLU A 60 17.98 -26.43 -1.45
N PRO A 61 16.95 -25.56 -1.26
CA PRO A 61 15.67 -25.99 -0.74
C PRO A 61 15.03 -27.03 -1.66
N ASN A 62 14.74 -28.22 -1.13
CA ASN A 62 14.03 -29.27 -1.85
C ASN A 62 12.58 -29.35 -1.35
N PRO A 63 11.60 -28.73 -2.05
CA PRO A 63 10.19 -28.81 -1.67
C PRO A 63 9.57 -30.21 -1.91
N GLY A 64 10.38 -31.20 -2.33
CA GLY A 64 9.94 -32.53 -2.66
C GLY A 64 9.21 -32.59 -4.00
N ARG A 65 8.29 -33.54 -4.13
CA ARG A 65 7.46 -33.67 -5.33
C ARG A 65 6.34 -32.63 -5.29
N VAL A 66 6.57 -31.49 -5.93
CA VAL A 66 5.53 -30.51 -6.20
C VAL A 66 4.67 -30.96 -7.38
N PRO A 67 3.37 -30.65 -7.40
CA PRO A 67 2.54 -30.85 -8.58
C PRO A 67 3.10 -30.07 -9.77
N ALA A 68 2.99 -30.62 -10.99
CA ALA A 68 3.53 -29.99 -12.19
C ALA A 68 2.93 -28.60 -12.45
N PHE A 69 1.70 -28.37 -11.96
CA PHE A 69 0.99 -27.10 -12.09
C PHE A 69 0.36 -26.73 -10.75
N HIS A 70 0.61 -25.48 -10.33
CA HIS A 70 -0.09 -24.84 -9.21
C HIS A 70 -0.63 -23.52 -9.74
N ARG A 71 -1.96 -23.46 -10.01
CA ARG A 71 -2.60 -22.18 -10.29
C ARG A 71 -2.77 -21.40 -8.98
N LEU A 72 -2.68 -20.08 -9.05
CA LEU A 72 -3.01 -19.23 -7.91
C LEU A 72 -4.48 -19.40 -7.55
N ASN A 73 -4.79 -19.69 -6.30
CA ASN A 73 -6.17 -19.62 -5.81
C ASN A 73 -6.64 -18.15 -5.74
N ARG A 74 -7.91 -17.92 -5.42
CA ARG A 74 -8.53 -16.59 -5.39
C ARG A 74 -7.82 -15.64 -4.43
N ASN A 75 -7.39 -16.14 -3.26
CA ASN A 75 -6.71 -15.34 -2.25
C ASN A 75 -5.27 -15.04 -2.67
N GLU A 76 -4.56 -16.02 -3.21
CA GLU A 76 -3.21 -15.87 -3.74
C GLU A 76 -3.17 -14.91 -4.91
N TYR A 77 -4.15 -14.99 -5.83
CA TYR A 77 -4.26 -14.07 -6.95
C TYR A 77 -4.51 -12.63 -6.47
N ARG A 78 -5.39 -12.43 -5.47
CA ARG A 78 -5.60 -11.12 -4.83
C ARG A 78 -4.32 -10.58 -4.21
N ASN A 79 -3.62 -11.41 -3.44
CA ASN A 79 -2.38 -11.02 -2.77
C ASN A 79 -1.29 -10.68 -3.81
N ALA A 80 -1.15 -11.45 -4.88
CA ALA A 80 -0.21 -11.16 -5.95
C ALA A 80 -0.49 -9.81 -6.63
N VAL A 81 -1.76 -9.52 -6.94
CA VAL A 81 -2.16 -8.22 -7.53
C VAL A 81 -1.90 -7.07 -6.55
N ARG A 82 -2.23 -7.25 -5.26
CA ARG A 82 -1.93 -6.27 -4.21
C ARG A 82 -0.43 -6.03 -4.09
N ASP A 83 0.39 -7.07 -4.10
CA ASP A 83 1.82 -6.95 -3.86
C ASP A 83 2.55 -6.37 -5.08
N ILE A 84 2.09 -6.66 -6.30
CA ILE A 84 2.67 -6.11 -7.54
C ILE A 84 2.20 -4.67 -7.80
N PHE A 85 0.90 -4.40 -7.67
CA PHE A 85 0.29 -3.14 -8.11
C PHE A 85 -0.17 -2.25 -6.96
N HIS A 86 -0.03 -2.67 -5.71
CA HIS A 86 -0.58 -1.98 -4.54
C HIS A 86 -2.10 -1.73 -4.65
N LEU A 87 -2.79 -2.54 -5.47
CA LEU A 87 -4.22 -2.46 -5.70
C LEU A 87 -4.93 -3.51 -4.85
N ASP A 88 -5.77 -3.04 -3.94
CA ASP A 88 -6.68 -3.92 -3.21
C ASP A 88 -8.05 -4.00 -3.89
N TYR A 89 -8.63 -5.19 -3.94
CA TYR A 89 -9.95 -5.43 -4.54
C TYR A 89 -10.62 -6.66 -3.93
N ASP A 90 -11.93 -6.77 -4.14
CA ASP A 90 -12.70 -7.95 -3.75
C ASP A 90 -12.59 -9.05 -4.82
N ALA A 91 -11.75 -10.05 -4.55
CA ALA A 91 -11.57 -11.17 -5.45
C ALA A 91 -12.81 -12.06 -5.57
N ALA A 92 -13.71 -12.09 -4.58
CA ALA A 92 -14.95 -12.86 -4.65
C ALA A 92 -15.94 -12.29 -5.68
N MET A 93 -15.83 -11.00 -6.02
CA MET A 93 -16.62 -10.39 -7.08
C MET A 93 -16.12 -10.74 -8.49
N LEU A 94 -14.85 -11.14 -8.64
CA LEU A 94 -14.21 -11.34 -9.94
C LEU A 94 -13.95 -12.81 -10.26
N LEU A 95 -13.64 -13.62 -9.25
CA LEU A 95 -13.27 -15.02 -9.41
C LEU A 95 -14.24 -15.94 -8.65
N PRO A 96 -14.58 -17.10 -9.23
CA PRO A 96 -15.38 -18.10 -8.54
C PRO A 96 -14.65 -18.64 -7.30
N PRO A 97 -15.37 -19.28 -6.36
CA PRO A 97 -14.74 -20.00 -5.26
C PRO A 97 -13.85 -21.15 -5.77
N ASP A 98 -12.79 -21.43 -5.04
CA ASP A 98 -11.88 -22.54 -5.33
C ASP A 98 -12.33 -23.86 -4.69
N ASP A 99 -11.89 -24.96 -5.30
CA ASP A 99 -12.05 -26.29 -4.72
C ASP A 99 -11.18 -26.43 -3.47
N SER A 100 -11.76 -26.95 -2.39
CA SER A 100 -11.04 -27.23 -1.14
C SER A 100 -10.73 -28.71 -0.99
N GLY A 101 -9.53 -29.06 -0.55
CA GLY A 101 -9.15 -30.43 -0.17
C GLY A 101 -8.47 -30.46 1.18
N TYR A 102 -8.71 -31.51 1.97
CA TYR A 102 -8.14 -31.64 3.33
C TYR A 102 -8.37 -30.42 4.25
N GLY A 103 -9.41 -29.61 3.97
CA GLY A 103 -9.70 -28.36 4.70
C GLY A 103 -8.97 -27.11 4.20
N PHE A 104 -8.20 -27.20 3.11
CA PHE A 104 -7.42 -26.10 2.54
C PHE A 104 -7.78 -25.84 1.07
N ASP A 105 -7.70 -24.58 0.65
CA ASP A 105 -8.02 -24.10 -0.70
C ASP A 105 -6.77 -23.76 -1.54
N ASN A 106 -5.57 -24.06 -1.04
CA ASN A 106 -4.28 -23.82 -1.70
C ASN A 106 -3.56 -25.11 -2.09
N ILE A 107 -4.30 -26.22 -2.16
CA ILE A 107 -3.72 -27.52 -2.54
C ILE A 107 -3.75 -27.63 -4.06
N ALA A 108 -2.59 -27.43 -4.67
CA ALA A 108 -2.37 -27.50 -6.12
C ALA A 108 -3.00 -28.73 -6.81
N ASN A 109 -2.97 -29.91 -6.18
CA ASN A 109 -3.57 -31.14 -6.76
C ASN A 109 -5.11 -31.11 -6.85
N VAL A 110 -5.76 -30.24 -6.08
CA VAL A 110 -7.22 -30.10 -6.03
C VAL A 110 -7.67 -28.94 -6.91
N LEU A 111 -6.79 -27.96 -7.13
CA LEU A 111 -7.05 -26.79 -7.95
C LEU A 111 -7.04 -27.14 -9.45
N SER A 112 -8.23 -27.45 -9.97
CA SER A 112 -8.44 -27.69 -11.40
C SER A 112 -8.48 -26.38 -12.21
N VAL A 113 -8.05 -26.44 -13.47
CA VAL A 113 -8.21 -25.34 -14.44
C VAL A 113 -9.31 -25.72 -15.42
N SER A 114 -10.35 -24.90 -15.51
CA SER A 114 -11.40 -25.04 -16.53
C SER A 114 -11.35 -23.88 -17.54
N PRO A 115 -11.87 -24.06 -18.77
CA PRO A 115 -11.98 -22.97 -19.73
C PRO A 115 -12.74 -21.76 -19.17
N MET A 116 -13.85 -22.00 -18.47
CA MET A 116 -14.63 -20.95 -17.82
C MET A 116 -13.82 -20.18 -16.77
N LEU A 117 -13.01 -20.88 -15.97
CA LEU A 117 -12.14 -20.23 -14.99
C LEU A 117 -11.09 -19.36 -15.68
N THR A 118 -10.52 -19.83 -16.80
CA THR A 118 -9.56 -19.07 -17.60
C THR A 118 -10.16 -17.77 -18.14
N ASP A 119 -11.39 -17.84 -18.66
CA ASP A 119 -12.12 -16.63 -19.10
C ASP A 119 -12.34 -15.65 -17.95
N ARG A 120 -12.65 -16.16 -16.74
CA ARG A 120 -12.80 -15.32 -15.54
C ARG A 120 -11.50 -14.64 -15.12
N TYR A 121 -10.35 -15.33 -15.21
CA TYR A 121 -9.06 -14.69 -14.98
C TYR A 121 -8.75 -13.61 -16.00
N LEU A 122 -9.06 -13.81 -17.29
CA LEU A 122 -8.86 -12.81 -18.33
C LEU A 122 -9.75 -11.58 -18.13
N ASP A 123 -11.01 -11.78 -17.75
CA ASP A 123 -11.94 -10.69 -17.43
C ASP A 123 -11.53 -9.94 -16.17
N ALA A 124 -11.09 -10.64 -15.12
CA ALA A 124 -10.53 -10.04 -13.92
C ALA A 124 -9.29 -9.22 -14.25
N ALA A 125 -8.35 -9.78 -15.01
CA ALA A 125 -7.14 -9.11 -15.45
C ALA A 125 -7.45 -7.83 -16.25
N ARG A 126 -8.46 -7.85 -17.13
CA ARG A 126 -8.88 -6.67 -17.90
C ARG A 126 -9.47 -5.55 -17.02
N LYS A 127 -10.21 -5.91 -15.97
CA LYS A 127 -10.75 -4.92 -15.01
C LYS A 127 -9.64 -4.35 -14.14
N ILE A 128 -8.77 -5.22 -13.62
CA ILE A 128 -7.63 -4.84 -12.80
C ILE A 128 -6.67 -3.96 -13.60
N SER A 129 -6.34 -4.31 -14.84
CA SER A 129 -5.41 -3.52 -15.65
C SER A 129 -5.91 -2.10 -15.90
N ARG A 130 -7.21 -1.90 -16.08
CA ARG A 130 -7.80 -0.55 -16.18
C ARG A 130 -7.67 0.27 -14.91
N LEU A 131 -7.82 -0.37 -13.75
CA LEU A 131 -7.62 0.31 -12.46
C LEU A 131 -6.15 0.64 -12.21
N VAL A 132 -5.24 -0.28 -12.58
CA VAL A 132 -3.79 -0.10 -12.39
C VAL A 132 -3.23 0.97 -13.33
N VAL A 133 -3.60 0.93 -14.61
CA VAL A 133 -3.11 1.89 -15.61
C VAL A 133 -3.75 3.26 -15.42
N GLY A 134 -5.01 3.31 -14.96
CA GLY A 134 -5.78 4.53 -14.87
C GLY A 134 -6.15 5.09 -16.24
N ASP A 135 -6.53 6.36 -16.28
CA ASP A 135 -6.82 7.08 -17.52
C ASP A 135 -5.55 7.77 -18.04
N ILE A 136 -4.98 7.23 -19.12
CA ILE A 136 -3.77 7.77 -19.77
C ILE A 136 -4.07 9.00 -20.64
N GLU A 137 -5.33 9.23 -20.97
CA GLU A 137 -5.77 10.38 -21.77
C GLU A 137 -6.22 11.54 -20.90
N LEU A 138 -6.13 11.39 -19.56
CA LEU A 138 -6.50 12.42 -18.61
C LEU A 138 -5.63 13.66 -18.84
N THR A 139 -6.25 14.71 -19.38
CA THR A 139 -5.64 16.03 -19.51
C THR A 139 -5.95 16.85 -18.27
N PRO A 140 -5.08 17.80 -17.87
CA PRO A 140 -5.37 18.69 -16.76
C PRO A 140 -6.72 19.39 -16.99
N ASN A 141 -7.70 19.08 -16.14
CA ASN A 141 -8.97 19.77 -16.13
C ASN A 141 -8.90 20.96 -15.16
N THR A 142 -9.70 21.98 -15.42
CA THR A 142 -9.86 23.12 -14.50
C THR A 142 -11.33 23.23 -14.16
N GLU A 143 -11.64 23.09 -12.88
CA GLU A 143 -12.98 23.32 -12.35
C GLU A 143 -12.97 24.64 -11.59
N ILE A 144 -13.95 25.51 -11.87
CA ILE A 144 -14.07 26.84 -11.27
C ILE A 144 -15.26 26.83 -10.32
N PHE A 145 -15.01 27.12 -9.05
CA PHE A 145 -16.03 27.28 -8.03
C PHE A 145 -16.23 28.76 -7.73
N GLU A 146 -17.38 29.30 -8.13
CA GLU A 146 -17.73 30.70 -7.84
C GLU A 146 -18.44 30.80 -6.49
N VAL A 147 -17.96 31.72 -5.65
CA VAL A 147 -18.66 32.11 -4.43
C VAL A 147 -19.57 33.28 -4.76
N ASP A 148 -20.85 33.18 -4.37
CA ASP A 148 -21.81 34.26 -4.59
C ASP A 148 -21.32 35.56 -3.94
N LYS A 149 -21.33 36.65 -4.73
CA LYS A 149 -20.90 37.99 -4.33
C LYS A 149 -21.79 38.60 -3.23
N LEU A 150 -23.00 38.08 -3.07
CA LEU A 150 -23.96 38.48 -2.04
C LEU A 150 -23.89 37.57 -0.82
N LEU A 151 -23.12 36.48 -0.86
CA LEU A 151 -22.93 35.61 0.29
C LEU A 151 -22.22 36.38 1.41
N ARG A 152 -22.90 36.47 2.56
CA ARG A 152 -22.33 37.06 3.75
C ARG A 152 -21.37 36.06 4.39
N GLN A 153 -20.11 36.46 4.54
CA GLN A 153 -18.99 35.59 4.96
C GLN A 153 -18.40 36.02 6.32
N ASP A 154 -19.23 36.55 7.22
CA ASP A 154 -18.83 36.99 8.56
C ASP A 154 -19.03 35.91 9.63
N VAL A 155 -19.55 34.74 9.25
CA VAL A 155 -19.75 33.57 10.10
C VAL A 155 -19.27 32.31 9.38
N ARG A 156 -19.23 31.19 10.11
CA ARG A 156 -18.99 29.86 9.54
C ARG A 156 -20.03 29.52 8.48
N VAL A 157 -19.56 29.22 7.26
CA VAL A 157 -20.42 29.00 6.07
C VAL A 157 -20.76 27.53 5.82
N SER A 158 -20.11 26.59 6.50
CA SER A 158 -20.34 25.15 6.31
C SER A 158 -19.98 24.35 7.56
N GLU A 159 -20.71 23.25 7.79
CA GLU A 159 -20.41 22.27 8.84
C GLU A 159 -19.10 21.51 8.62
N ASN A 160 -18.60 21.49 7.38
CA ASN A 160 -17.33 20.86 7.05
C ASN A 160 -16.11 21.74 7.39
N LEU A 161 -16.33 23.00 7.76
CA LEU A 161 -15.28 23.90 8.18
C LEU A 161 -15.12 23.89 9.71
N PRO A 162 -13.92 24.18 10.25
CA PRO A 162 -13.71 24.28 11.69
C PRO A 162 -14.63 25.30 12.38
N PHE A 163 -14.87 25.14 13.69
CA PHE A 163 -15.68 26.10 14.45
C PHE A 163 -15.05 27.51 14.54
N SER A 164 -13.72 27.60 14.47
CA SER A 164 -12.99 28.87 14.40
C SER A 164 -12.98 29.49 12.99
N SER A 165 -13.71 28.90 12.04
CA SER A 165 -13.77 29.43 10.68
C SER A 165 -14.73 30.60 10.56
N ARG A 166 -14.30 31.60 9.78
CA ARG A 166 -15.10 32.74 9.38
C ARG A 166 -15.07 32.86 7.86
N GLY A 167 -16.24 32.81 7.23
CA GLY A 167 -16.32 32.89 5.76
C GLY A 167 -15.64 31.72 5.04
N GLY A 168 -15.33 31.95 3.77
CA GLY A 168 -14.63 30.99 2.91
C GLY A 168 -15.57 30.12 2.07
N ILE A 169 -15.09 28.94 1.71
CA ILE A 169 -15.81 27.94 0.91
C ILE A 169 -15.45 26.54 1.40
N SER A 170 -16.43 25.63 1.32
CA SER A 170 -16.22 24.19 1.46
C SER A 170 -16.91 23.49 0.30
N LEU A 171 -16.17 22.62 -0.38
CA LEU A 171 -16.62 21.96 -1.60
C LEU A 171 -16.27 20.47 -1.55
N ASN A 172 -17.23 19.65 -1.97
CA ASN A 172 -16.99 18.22 -2.20
C ASN A 172 -16.53 18.07 -3.65
N HIS A 173 -15.32 17.57 -3.83
CA HIS A 173 -14.72 17.37 -5.15
C HIS A 173 -14.29 15.91 -5.31
N TYR A 174 -14.44 15.39 -6.53
CA TYR A 174 -13.97 14.07 -6.89
C TYR A 174 -12.64 14.19 -7.61
N PHE A 175 -11.58 13.76 -6.95
CA PHE A 175 -10.23 13.74 -7.51
C PHE A 175 -10.09 12.48 -8.39
N PRO A 176 -9.85 12.61 -9.71
CA PRO A 176 -9.83 11.45 -10.61
C PRO A 176 -8.61 10.54 -10.40
N VAL A 177 -7.48 11.09 -9.95
CA VAL A 177 -6.21 10.37 -9.79
C VAL A 177 -5.47 10.77 -8.51
N ASP A 178 -4.60 9.88 -8.04
CA ASP A 178 -3.59 10.22 -7.04
C ASP A 178 -2.56 11.16 -7.68
N GLY A 179 -2.42 12.38 -7.16
CA GLY A 179 -1.51 13.33 -7.80
C GLY A 179 -1.37 14.67 -7.10
N GLU A 180 -0.50 15.50 -7.65
CA GLU A 180 -0.37 16.91 -7.27
C GLU A 180 -1.42 17.76 -8.00
N TYR A 181 -2.17 18.53 -7.23
CA TYR A 181 -3.19 19.44 -7.70
C TYR A 181 -2.77 20.88 -7.43
N VAL A 182 -3.27 21.79 -8.28
CA VAL A 182 -3.06 23.22 -8.18
C VAL A 182 -4.38 23.89 -7.87
N LEU A 183 -4.52 24.41 -6.66
CA LEU A 183 -5.63 25.27 -6.27
C LEU A 183 -5.25 26.73 -6.54
N ARG A 184 -6.05 27.43 -7.34
CA ARG A 184 -5.93 28.88 -7.55
C ARG A 184 -7.09 29.60 -6.90
N ILE A 185 -6.78 30.51 -5.98
CA ILE A 185 -7.76 31.28 -5.21
C ILE A 185 -7.74 32.72 -5.71
N PHE A 186 -8.92 33.24 -6.05
CA PHE A 186 -9.10 34.62 -6.47
C PHE A 186 -10.04 35.32 -5.49
N PHE A 187 -9.62 36.46 -4.94
CA PHE A 187 -10.49 37.26 -4.08
C PHE A 187 -11.27 38.29 -4.89
N LEU A 188 -12.48 38.59 -4.41
CA LEU A 188 -13.26 39.70 -4.95
C LEU A 188 -12.60 41.03 -4.59
N ARG A 189 -12.41 41.88 -5.61
CA ARG A 189 -11.74 43.17 -5.47
C ARG A 189 -12.68 44.35 -5.71
N THR A 190 -12.37 45.48 -5.10
CA THR A 190 -12.98 46.78 -5.40
C THR A 190 -12.36 47.41 -6.66
N TYR A 191 -12.96 48.48 -7.18
CA TYR A 191 -12.49 49.15 -8.41
C TYR A 191 -11.05 49.68 -8.31
N ASN A 192 -10.58 49.98 -7.10
CA ASN A 192 -9.22 50.44 -6.81
C ASN A 192 -8.24 49.29 -6.53
N GLY A 193 -8.65 48.03 -6.75
CA GLY A 193 -7.78 46.85 -6.68
C GLY A 193 -7.63 46.24 -5.28
N VAL A 194 -8.31 46.76 -4.25
CA VAL A 194 -8.22 46.24 -2.87
C VAL A 194 -9.10 45.00 -2.71
N ILE A 195 -8.64 44.02 -1.94
CA ILE A 195 -9.47 42.85 -1.59
C ILE A 195 -10.65 43.31 -0.73
N ARG A 196 -11.86 42.93 -1.13
CA ARG A 196 -13.09 43.30 -0.43
C ARG A 196 -13.14 42.58 0.93
N GLY A 197 -13.32 43.34 2.01
CA GLY A 197 -13.54 42.80 3.35
C GLY A 197 -12.27 42.41 4.13
N LEU A 198 -11.07 42.52 3.53
CA LEU A 198 -9.78 42.20 4.17
C LEU A 198 -8.88 43.43 4.29
N HIS A 199 -9.30 44.39 5.12
CA HIS A 199 -8.57 45.63 5.36
C HIS A 199 -7.39 45.49 6.34
N GLU A 200 -7.35 44.38 7.07
CA GLU A 200 -6.30 43.98 8.00
C GLU A 200 -5.70 42.63 7.56
N PRO A 201 -4.49 42.28 8.02
CA PRO A 201 -3.95 40.95 7.81
C PRO A 201 -4.90 39.88 8.36
N SER A 202 -5.11 38.82 7.60
CA SER A 202 -5.93 37.67 8.01
C SER A 202 -5.30 36.38 7.52
N GLU A 203 -5.45 35.31 8.30
CA GLU A 203 -4.98 33.98 7.93
C GLU A 203 -6.04 33.24 7.12
N LEU A 204 -5.66 32.74 5.95
CA LEU A 204 -6.44 31.81 5.14
C LEU A 204 -5.88 30.41 5.31
N GLU A 205 -6.70 29.47 5.78
CA GLU A 205 -6.36 28.06 5.86
C GLU A 205 -6.96 27.30 4.67
N ILE A 206 -6.12 26.53 3.98
CA ILE A 206 -6.53 25.54 2.99
C ILE A 206 -6.54 24.17 3.66
N ARG A 207 -7.63 23.43 3.48
CA ARG A 207 -7.87 22.16 4.15
C ARG A 207 -8.36 21.09 3.17
N LEU A 208 -7.94 19.85 3.37
CA LEU A 208 -8.44 18.66 2.66
C LEU A 208 -8.90 17.64 3.70
N ASN A 209 -10.14 17.17 3.58
CA ASN A 209 -10.77 16.24 4.52
C ASN A 209 -10.66 16.70 5.99
N SER A 210 -10.86 17.99 6.23
CA SER A 210 -10.71 18.65 7.53
C SER A 210 -9.27 18.73 8.07
N GLU A 211 -8.26 18.23 7.37
CA GLU A 211 -6.85 18.41 7.73
C GLU A 211 -6.29 19.69 7.08
N ARG A 212 -5.50 20.46 7.83
CA ARG A 212 -4.91 21.70 7.32
C ARG A 212 -3.69 21.40 6.45
N ILE A 213 -3.75 21.79 5.18
CA ILE A 213 -2.66 21.63 4.23
C ILE A 213 -1.70 22.82 4.30
N GLN A 214 -2.25 24.04 4.31
CA GLN A 214 -1.46 25.26 4.25
C GLN A 214 -2.19 26.43 4.91
N THR A 215 -1.42 27.36 5.49
CA THR A 215 -1.91 28.65 5.98
C THR A 215 -1.20 29.77 5.23
N ILE A 216 -1.95 30.78 4.81
CA ILE A 216 -1.44 31.90 4.03
C ILE A 216 -1.97 33.21 4.61
N ASN A 217 -1.07 34.18 4.80
CA ASN A 217 -1.45 35.53 5.19
C ASN A 217 -1.97 36.32 3.98
N VAL A 218 -3.20 36.81 4.08
CA VAL A 218 -3.90 37.57 3.05
C VAL A 218 -4.47 38.88 3.63
N GLY A 219 -4.92 39.79 2.77
CA GLY A 219 -5.33 41.14 3.17
C GLY A 219 -4.18 42.14 3.19
N ARG A 220 -4.43 43.34 3.72
CA ARG A 220 -3.46 44.45 3.73
C ARG A 220 -2.30 44.16 4.69
N GLN A 221 -1.11 43.98 4.15
CA GLN A 221 0.09 43.75 4.97
C GLN A 221 0.65 45.05 5.56
N PRO A 222 1.34 44.99 6.73
CA PRO A 222 2.01 46.15 7.30
C PRO A 222 2.99 46.79 6.31
N GLY A 223 2.81 48.08 6.02
CA GLY A 223 3.62 48.82 5.04
C GLY A 223 3.01 48.91 3.63
N GLU A 224 1.90 48.22 3.34
CA GLU A 224 1.18 48.40 2.07
C GLU A 224 0.24 49.61 2.10
N GLU A 225 0.33 50.46 1.07
CA GLU A 225 -0.57 51.61 0.92
C GLU A 225 -1.98 51.22 0.49
N ARG A 226 -2.11 50.17 -0.36
CA ARG A 226 -3.38 49.83 -1.03
C ARG A 226 -3.95 48.46 -0.70
N GLY A 227 -3.28 47.59 0.06
CA GLY A 227 -3.83 46.27 0.41
C GLY A 227 -4.15 45.41 -0.82
N ASN A 228 -3.29 45.51 -1.84
CA ASN A 228 -3.45 44.74 -3.07
C ASN A 228 -3.21 43.25 -2.84
N GLY A 229 -2.48 42.87 -1.77
CA GLY A 229 -2.20 41.48 -1.47
C GLY A 229 -1.35 40.77 -2.55
N PRO A 230 -0.84 39.56 -2.27
CA PRO A 230 0.06 38.84 -3.17
C PRO A 230 -0.65 38.14 -4.35
N ASP A 231 -1.98 38.12 -4.39
CA ASP A 231 -2.80 37.25 -5.25
C ASP A 231 -3.32 37.93 -6.53
N VAL A 232 -2.66 38.97 -7.05
CA VAL A 232 -3.13 39.68 -8.26
C VAL A 232 -3.29 38.73 -9.46
N GLU A 233 -2.48 37.67 -9.53
CA GLU A 233 -2.56 36.59 -10.54
C GLU A 233 -3.27 35.32 -10.01
N GLY A 234 -3.91 35.41 -8.85
CA GLY A 234 -4.46 34.28 -8.10
C GLY A 234 -3.42 33.61 -7.20
N LEU A 235 -3.82 33.30 -5.98
CA LEU A 235 -2.98 32.60 -5.02
C LEU A 235 -2.90 31.12 -5.39
N GLU A 236 -1.70 30.65 -5.72
CA GLU A 236 -1.45 29.25 -6.10
C GLU A 236 -1.04 28.41 -4.89
N VAL A 237 -1.75 27.30 -4.67
CA VAL A 237 -1.49 26.32 -3.63
C VAL A 237 -1.34 24.95 -4.28
N ARG A 238 -0.19 24.31 -4.07
CA ARG A 238 0.08 22.95 -4.53
C ARG A 238 -0.12 21.98 -3.39
N PHE A 239 -0.87 20.92 -3.63
CA PHE A 239 -1.14 19.89 -2.63
C PHE A 239 -1.35 18.54 -3.29
N PHE A 240 -1.04 17.47 -2.55
CA PHE A 240 -1.30 16.11 -3.00
C PHE A 240 -2.70 15.68 -2.54
N ALA A 241 -3.47 15.05 -3.43
CA ALA A 241 -4.74 14.43 -3.10
C ALA A 241 -4.80 12.99 -3.61
N LYS A 242 -5.48 12.13 -2.85
CA LYS A 242 -5.82 10.77 -3.26
C LYS A 242 -7.04 10.77 -4.17
N ALA A 243 -7.08 9.84 -5.11
CA ALA A 243 -8.22 9.61 -5.97
C ALA A 243 -9.47 9.28 -5.14
N GLY A 244 -10.61 9.80 -5.57
CA GLY A 244 -11.89 9.63 -4.92
C GLY A 244 -12.50 10.94 -4.41
N PRO A 245 -13.65 10.83 -3.73
CA PRO A 245 -14.33 11.99 -3.15
C PRO A 245 -13.55 12.52 -1.93
N ALA A 246 -13.31 13.82 -1.90
CA ALA A 246 -12.77 14.50 -0.75
C ALA A 246 -13.37 15.90 -0.60
N THR A 247 -13.31 16.44 0.62
CA THR A 247 -13.82 17.79 0.91
C THR A 247 -12.64 18.76 0.95
N LEU A 248 -12.63 19.72 0.03
CA LEU A 248 -11.68 20.82 0.01
C LEU A 248 -12.32 22.05 0.67
N GLY A 249 -11.55 22.73 1.52
CA GLY A 249 -11.99 23.94 2.21
C GLY A 249 -10.94 25.03 2.10
N ALA A 250 -11.40 26.27 1.94
CA ALA A 250 -10.58 27.46 2.13
C ALA A 250 -11.34 28.40 3.05
N ASN A 251 -10.84 28.67 4.25
CA ASN A 251 -11.53 29.45 5.26
C ASN A 251 -10.60 30.46 5.93
N PHE A 252 -11.16 31.58 6.39
CA PHE A 252 -10.41 32.49 7.25
C PHE A 252 -10.50 32.02 8.70
N VAL A 253 -9.47 32.35 9.48
CA VAL A 253 -9.41 32.11 10.92
C VAL A 253 -9.71 33.41 11.64
N ASP A 254 -10.43 33.31 12.76
CA ASP A 254 -10.72 34.40 13.70
C ASP A 254 -9.63 34.53 14.78
#